data_AF-A0A1B7Y7F6-F1
#
_entry.id   AF-A0A1B7Y7F6-F1
#
_cell.length_a   1.000
_cell.length_b   1.000
_cell.length_c   1.000
_cell.angle_alpha   90.00
_cell.angle_beta   90.00
_cell.angle_gamma   90.00
#
_symmetry.space_group_name_H-M   'P 1'
#
loop_
_entity.id
_entity.type
_entity.pdbx_description
1 polymer ?
#
loop_
_entity_poly.entity_id
_entity_poly.type
_entity_poly.pdbx_seq_one_letter_code
_entity_poly.pdbx_strand_id
1 'polypeptide(L)'
;MKTFAPALAVLGAFCDLASAHYRFTSLVVGGRNTGEYVHVRKNTNHNSPVTDVLSRDIVCNAGGLSSGPGTQIATVAAGSTV
;
A
#
# COMPACT_ATOMS: atom_id res chain seq x y z
N MET A 1 42.75 11.39 9.92
CA MET A 1 41.58 10.90 10.68
C MET A 1 40.68 12.03 11.20
N LYS A 2 40.39 13.08 10.42
CA LYS A 2 39.67 14.28 10.91
C LYS A 2 38.44 14.67 10.08
N THR A 3 38.13 13.93 9.01
CA THR A 3 37.00 14.21 8.10
C THR A 3 35.96 13.09 8.01
N PHE A 4 36.19 11.94 8.67
CA PHE A 4 35.26 10.80 8.61
C PHE A 4 34.07 10.92 9.56
N ALA A 5 34.21 11.62 10.68
CA ALA A 5 33.15 11.78 11.67
C ALA A 5 31.89 12.55 11.15
N PRO A 6 32.01 13.70 10.45
CA PRO A 6 30.82 14.39 9.94
C PRO A 6 30.13 13.63 8.82
N ALA A 7 30.88 12.90 7.98
CA ALA A 7 30.31 12.09 6.91
C ALA A 7 29.44 10.93 7.43
N LEU A 8 29.83 10.32 8.56
CA LEU A 8 29.06 9.24 9.17
C LEU A 8 27.77 9.74 9.84
N ALA A 9 27.80 10.94 10.43
CA ALA A 9 26.61 11.56 11.03
C ALA A 9 25.54 11.93 9.98
N VAL A 10 25.97 12.39 8.79
CA VAL A 10 25.07 12.65 7.66
C VAL A 10 24.46 11.34 7.14
N LEU A 11 25.23 10.25 7.08
CA LEU A 11 24.73 8.96 6.60
C LEU A 11 23.67 8.35 7.55
N GLY A 12 23.84 8.51 8.87
CA GLY A 12 22.88 8.05 9.87
C GLY A 12 21.52 8.76 9.82
N ALA A 13 21.48 10.02 9.37
CA ALA A 13 20.25 10.79 9.23
C ALA A 13 19.32 10.28 8.11
N PHE A 14 19.82 9.43 7.21
CA PHE A 14 19.04 8.85 6.11
C PHE A 14 18.62 7.40 6.36
N CYS A 15 18.97 6.80 7.50
CA CYS A 15 18.61 5.42 7.82
C CYS A 15 17.08 5.21 7.95
N ASP A 16 16.32 6.25 8.30
CA ASP A 16 14.85 6.19 8.45
C ASP A 16 14.07 6.37 7.14
N LEU A 17 14.75 6.54 6.00
CA LEU A 17 14.08 6.67 4.69
C LEU A 17 13.56 5.33 4.12
N ALA A 18 13.64 4.24 4.87
CA ALA A 18 12.96 3.00 4.52
C ALA A 18 11.43 3.17 4.64
N SER A 19 10.82 3.75 3.61
CA SER A 19 9.36 3.82 3.44
C SER A 19 8.81 2.43 3.11
N ALA A 20 8.77 1.54 4.12
CA ALA A 20 8.13 0.23 4.01
C ALA A 20 6.59 0.30 3.98
N HIS A 21 6.02 1.49 4.19
CA HIS A 21 4.58 1.74 4.22
C HIS A 21 4.07 2.08 2.82
N TYR A 22 3.31 1.18 2.23
CA TYR A 22 2.71 1.35 0.91
C TYR A 22 1.21 1.10 0.95
N ARG A 23 0.54 1.47 -0.14
CA ARG A 23 -0.88 1.23 -0.36
C ARG A 23 -1.06 0.54 -1.70
N PHE A 24 -1.92 -0.46 -1.74
CA PHE A 24 -2.44 -1.01 -2.99
C PHE A 24 -3.67 -0.19 -3.37
N THR A 25 -3.56 0.65 -4.39
CA THR A 25 -4.59 1.65 -4.72
C THR A 25 -5.27 1.41 -6.07
N SER A 26 -4.66 0.63 -6.96
CA SER A 26 -5.15 0.38 -8.31
C SER A 26 -4.94 -1.07 -8.72
N LEU A 27 -5.87 -1.60 -9.50
CA LEU A 27 -5.73 -2.87 -10.21
C LEU A 27 -5.24 -2.59 -11.63
N VAL A 28 -4.39 -3.45 -12.18
CA VAL A 28 -4.02 -3.41 -13.60
C VAL A 28 -4.80 -4.52 -14.30
N VAL A 29 -5.50 -4.21 -15.39
CA VAL A 29 -6.25 -5.22 -16.15
C VAL A 29 -5.87 -5.08 -17.61
N GLY A 30 -5.44 -6.18 -18.24
CA GLY A 30 -4.96 -6.17 -19.62
C GLY A 30 -3.77 -5.24 -19.83
N GLY A 31 -2.90 -5.08 -18.83
CA GLY A 31 -1.73 -4.20 -18.88
C GLY A 31 -2.04 -2.70 -18.70
N ARG A 32 -3.29 -2.32 -18.42
CA ARG A 32 -3.69 -0.92 -18.20
C ARG A 32 -4.10 -0.69 -16.75
N ASN A 33 -3.52 0.34 -16.12
CA ASN A 33 -3.95 0.80 -14.80
C ASN A 33 -5.40 1.33 -14.87
N THR A 34 -6.27 0.83 -13.99
CA THR A 34 -7.70 1.17 -14.00
C THR A 34 -8.04 2.49 -13.30
N GLY A 35 -7.09 3.10 -12.59
CA GLY A 35 -7.30 4.28 -11.74
C GLY A 35 -7.40 3.92 -10.25
N GLU A 36 -7.20 4.92 -9.39
CA GLU A 36 -7.17 4.77 -7.94
C GLU A 36 -8.58 4.48 -7.36
N TYR A 37 -8.67 3.43 -6.53
CA TYR A 37 -9.88 2.88 -5.88
C TYR A 37 -11.06 2.58 -6.79
N VAL A 38 -10.86 2.47 -8.11
CA VAL A 38 -11.92 2.06 -9.05
C VAL A 38 -12.35 0.63 -8.77
N HIS A 39 -11.39 -0.29 -8.59
CA HIS A 39 -11.63 -1.71 -8.30
C HIS A 39 -11.02 -2.18 -6.97
N VAL A 40 -10.44 -1.25 -6.20
CA VAL A 40 -9.73 -1.56 -4.95
C VAL A 40 -10.43 -0.87 -3.79
N ARG A 41 -10.71 -1.62 -2.73
CA ARG A 41 -11.38 -1.12 -1.52
C ARG A 41 -10.48 -0.12 -0.79
N LYS A 42 -10.99 1.09 -0.54
CA LYS A 42 -10.23 2.17 0.09
C LYS A 42 -10.18 1.99 1.61
N ASN A 43 -8.97 2.02 2.15
CA ASN A 43 -8.74 1.98 3.59
C ASN A 43 -8.79 3.37 4.24
N THR A 44 -9.03 3.42 5.55
CA THR A 44 -9.15 4.67 6.34
C THR A 44 -7.88 5.03 7.11
N ASN A 45 -6.94 4.10 7.26
CA ASN A 45 -5.68 4.25 8.01
C ASN A 45 -4.48 4.66 7.13
N HIS A 46 -4.72 5.30 5.98
CA HIS A 46 -3.69 5.75 5.03
C HIS A 46 -2.67 4.66 4.66
N ASN A 47 -1.40 4.76 5.03
CA ASN A 47 -0.38 3.76 4.75
C ASN A 47 0.05 2.99 6.01
N SER A 48 -0.61 3.20 7.15
CA SER A 48 -0.33 2.47 8.38
C SER A 48 -0.75 1.00 8.26
N PRO A 49 -0.01 0.06 8.88
CA PRO A 49 -0.35 -1.35 8.83
C PRO A 49 -1.50 -1.68 9.78
N VAL A 50 -2.19 -2.80 9.52
CA VAL A 50 -2.97 -3.50 10.54
C VAL A 50 -2.02 -4.42 11.29
N THR A 51 -1.86 -4.23 12.60
CA THR A 51 -0.91 -4.99 13.41
C THR A 51 -1.56 -6.11 14.24
N ASP A 52 -2.85 -5.98 14.54
CA ASP A 52 -3.63 -7.02 15.23
C ASP A 52 -4.22 -8.01 14.21
N VAL A 53 -3.68 -9.23 14.19
CA VAL A 53 -4.11 -10.31 13.30
C VAL A 53 -5.49 -10.90 13.67
N LEU A 54 -6.01 -10.61 14.86
CA LEU A 54 -7.33 -11.03 15.29
C LEU A 54 -8.42 -10.00 14.93
N SER A 55 -8.04 -8.78 14.54
CA SER A 55 -8.98 -7.76 14.08
C SER A 55 -9.62 -8.15 12.75
N ARG A 56 -10.90 -7.81 12.58
CA ARG A 56 -11.60 -7.95 11.28
C ARG A 56 -10.98 -7.11 10.17
N ASP A 57 -10.23 -6.07 10.52
CA ASP A 57 -9.54 -5.22 9.56
C ASP A 57 -8.44 -5.97 8.79
N ILE A 58 -7.96 -7.12 9.29
CA ILE A 58 -6.94 -7.92 8.58
C ILE A 58 -7.44 -8.47 7.23
N VAL A 59 -8.77 -8.57 7.04
CA VAL A 59 -9.38 -9.15 5.83
C VAL A 59 -9.28 -8.23 4.61
N CYS A 60 -9.50 -6.92 4.81
CA CYS A 60 -9.55 -5.93 3.70
C CYS A 60 -8.94 -4.57 4.09
N ASN A 61 -8.09 -4.52 5.13
CA ASN A 61 -7.58 -3.31 5.78
C ASN A 61 -8.68 -2.50 6.51
N ALA A 62 -8.25 -1.55 7.35
CA ALA A 62 -9.14 -0.73 8.16
C ALA A 62 -10.16 0.03 7.30
N GLY A 63 -11.45 -0.14 7.61
CA GLY A 63 -12.56 0.44 6.85
C GLY A 63 -12.79 -0.15 5.46
N GLY A 64 -11.95 -1.09 5.01
CA GLY A 64 -12.03 -1.66 3.67
C GLY A 64 -13.32 -2.45 3.45
N LEU A 65 -13.82 -3.15 4.47
CA LEU A 65 -15.10 -3.87 4.39
C LEU A 65 -16.28 -2.93 4.11
N SER A 66 -16.29 -1.74 4.70
CA SER A 66 -17.34 -0.73 4.50
C SER A 66 -17.21 0.03 3.18
N SER A 67 -16.00 0.14 2.63
CA SER A 67 -15.76 0.84 1.36
C SER A 67 -16.15 0.04 0.10
N GLY A 68 -16.37 -1.26 0.24
CA GLY A 68 -16.66 -2.19 -0.87
C GLY A 68 -17.77 -1.73 -1.83
N PRO A 69 -18.95 -1.30 -1.33
CA PRO A 69 -20.03 -0.82 -2.19
C PRO A 69 -19.70 0.39 -3.07
N GLY A 70 -18.63 1.13 -2.75
CA GLY A 70 -18.16 2.28 -3.55
C GLY A 70 -17.22 1.90 -4.70
N THR A 71 -16.89 0.62 -4.87
CA THR A 71 -15.98 0.13 -5.93
C THR A 71 -16.76 -0.49 -7.09
N GLN A 72 -16.15 -0.50 -8.27
CA GLN A 72 -16.64 -1.19 -9.46
C GLN A 72 -16.05 -2.61 -9.53
N ILE A 73 -16.71 -3.50 -10.27
CA ILE A 73 -16.25 -4.88 -10.50
C ILE A 73 -15.42 -4.93 -11.79
N ALA A 74 -14.18 -5.41 -11.72
CA ALA A 74 -13.34 -5.63 -12.88
C ALA A 74 -13.69 -6.96 -13.57
N THR A 75 -13.87 -6.94 -14.89
CA THR A 75 -13.96 -8.17 -15.70
C THR A 75 -12.55 -8.62 -16.07
N VAL A 76 -12.18 -9.84 -15.68
CA VAL A 76 -10.85 -10.41 -15.90
C VAL A 76 -10.99 -11.79 -16.54
N ALA A 77 -10.20 -12.06 -17.59
CA ALA A 77 -10.18 -13.39 -18.21
C ALA A 77 -9.45 -14.38 -17.29
N ALA A 78 -10.03 -15.56 -17.07
CA ALA A 78 -9.41 -16.61 -16.28
C ALA A 78 -8.03 -16.98 -16.89
N GLY A 79 -7.01 -17.03 -16.04
CA GLY A 79 -5.62 -17.32 -16.45
C GLY A 79 -4.80 -16.11 -16.92
N SER A 80 -5.41 -14.92 -17.06
CA SER A 80 -4.67 -13.69 -17.36
C SER A 80 -3.98 -13.09 -16.14
N THR A 81 -2.94 -12.30 -16.36
CA THR A 81 -2.27 -11.51 -15.31
C THR A 81 -3.01 -10.19 -15.07
N VAL A 82 -3.10 -9.81 -13.80
CA VAL A 82 -3.59 -8.51 -13.30
C VAL A 82 -2.56 -7.84 -12.39
#